data_AF-A0A2D6P0M2-F1
#
_entry.id   AF-A0A2D6P0M2-F1
#
_cell.length_a   1.000
_cell.length_b   1.000
_cell.length_c   1.000
_cell.angle_alpha   90.00
_cell.angle_beta   90.00
_cell.angle_gamma   90.00
#
_symmetry.space_group_name_H-M   'P 1'
#
loop_
_entity.id
_entity.type
_entity.pdbx_description
1 polymer ?
#
loop_
_entity_poly.entity_id
_entity_poly.type
_entity_poly.pdbx_seq_one_letter_code
_entity_poly.pdbx_strand_id
1 'polypeptide(L)'
;MIIFWSTKMRINTKNKLWIYLTLIISIALDIFSPEMIMHWKPLLTLLCLIYWNMALPDKVGITEAMLFGLLLDLYTGSLLGLHALLFVCFTYACQRFFYQFRVSPLWQQSVILFFLFFIFKMVFTFDFLNVTSGMNVSDLPYISSAILFALISSLCWPPTVYVLRELRRKKIAT
;
A
#
# COMPACT_ATOMS: atom_id res chain seq x y z
N MET A 1 30.88 0.63 -30.52
CA MET A 1 30.10 1.33 -29.48
C MET A 1 28.87 0.46 -29.18
N ILE A 2 28.95 -0.27 -28.08
CA ILE A 2 28.26 -1.54 -27.83
C ILE A 2 26.84 -1.29 -27.29
N ILE A 3 25.84 -1.78 -28.03
CA ILE A 3 24.65 -2.50 -27.57
C ILE A 3 23.93 -1.87 -26.35
N PHE A 4 23.10 -0.85 -26.60
CA PHE A 4 22.04 -0.47 -25.66
C PHE A 4 20.89 -1.47 -25.82
N TRP A 5 20.89 -2.47 -24.95
CA TRP A 5 19.97 -3.59 -24.88
C TRP A 5 18.50 -3.15 -24.99
N SER A 6 17.92 -3.41 -26.17
CA SER A 6 16.52 -3.72 -26.32
C SER A 6 16.21 -5.02 -25.58
N THR A 7 15.68 -4.93 -24.37
CA THR A 7 14.87 -5.99 -23.76
C THR A 7 13.55 -5.41 -23.30
N LYS A 8 12.71 -5.06 -24.27
CA LYS A 8 11.25 -4.99 -24.07
C LYS A 8 10.80 -6.40 -23.70
N MET A 9 10.82 -6.71 -22.40
CA MET A 9 10.46 -8.03 -21.89
C MET A 9 9.07 -8.39 -22.41
N ARG A 10 9.01 -9.48 -23.19
CA ARG A 10 7.78 -10.03 -23.76
C ARG A 10 6.82 -10.33 -22.61
N ILE A 11 5.73 -9.56 -22.59
CA ILE A 11 4.73 -9.53 -21.53
C ILE A 11 4.07 -10.91 -21.43
N ASN A 12 4.22 -11.59 -20.30
CA ASN A 12 3.42 -12.78 -19.99
C ASN A 12 2.16 -12.32 -19.22
N THR A 13 1.00 -12.34 -19.87
CA THR A 13 -0.31 -11.94 -19.33
C THR A 13 -0.64 -12.68 -18.02
N LYS A 14 -0.17 -13.93 -17.89
CA LYS A 14 -0.31 -14.75 -16.68
C LYS A 14 0.33 -14.08 -15.45
N ASN A 15 1.45 -13.38 -15.62
CA ASN A 15 2.15 -12.74 -14.50
C ASN A 15 1.40 -11.49 -14.01
N LYS A 16 0.70 -10.78 -14.90
CA LYS A 16 -0.16 -9.64 -14.50
C LYS A 16 -1.37 -10.14 -13.70
N LEU A 17 -2.02 -11.22 -14.15
CA LEU A 17 -3.18 -11.79 -13.45
C LEU A 17 -2.89 -12.12 -11.99
N TRP A 18 -1.72 -12.70 -11.68
CA TRP A 18 -1.34 -12.98 -10.29
C TRP A 18 -1.20 -11.72 -9.42
N ILE A 19 -0.68 -10.62 -9.98
CA ILE A 19 -0.56 -9.35 -9.27
C ILE A 19 -1.94 -8.81 -8.92
N TYR A 20 -2.82 -8.70 -9.92
CA TYR A 20 -4.20 -8.24 -9.71
C TYR A 20 -4.95 -9.14 -8.73
N LEU A 21 -4.79 -10.47 -8.81
CA LEU A 21 -5.37 -11.39 -7.84
C LEU A 21 -4.90 -11.10 -6.41
N THR A 22 -3.60 -10.87 -6.19
CA THR A 22 -3.14 -10.53 -4.85
C THR A 22 -3.68 -9.19 -4.36
N LEU A 23 -3.83 -8.18 -5.23
CA LEU A 23 -4.41 -6.89 -4.84
C LEU A 23 -5.90 -7.01 -4.50
N ILE A 24 -6.65 -7.80 -5.28
CA ILE A 24 -8.07 -8.10 -5.00
C ILE A 24 -8.20 -8.85 -3.67
N ILE A 25 -7.34 -9.84 -3.41
CA ILE A 25 -7.32 -10.56 -2.14
C ILE A 25 -7.01 -9.60 -0.98
N SER A 26 -6.06 -8.69 -1.15
CA SER A 26 -5.74 -7.70 -0.11
C SER A 26 -6.90 -6.75 0.17
N ILE A 27 -7.64 -6.33 -0.87
CA ILE A 27 -8.89 -5.58 -0.69
C ILE A 27 -9.90 -6.42 0.10
N ALA A 28 -10.10 -7.67 -0.28
CA ALA A 28 -11.03 -8.56 0.43
C ALA A 28 -10.63 -8.69 1.92
N LEU A 29 -9.35 -8.85 2.23
CA LEU A 29 -8.88 -8.88 3.62
C LEU A 29 -9.10 -7.56 4.35
N ASP A 30 -8.94 -6.42 3.65
CA ASP A 30 -9.23 -5.10 4.22
C ASP A 30 -10.72 -4.89 4.48
N ILE A 31 -11.59 -5.52 3.68
CA ILE A 31 -13.05 -5.48 3.74
C ILE A 31 -13.59 -6.37 4.87
N PHE A 32 -13.13 -7.63 4.93
CA PHE A 32 -13.64 -8.66 5.85
C PHE A 32 -13.06 -8.58 7.27
N SER A 33 -12.35 -7.51 7.60
CA SER A 33 -11.73 -7.39 8.91
C SER A 33 -12.78 -7.24 10.02
N PRO A 34 -12.68 -7.99 11.14
CA PRO A 34 -13.66 -7.92 12.22
C PRO A 34 -13.79 -6.52 12.82
N GLU A 35 -15.00 -6.13 13.23
CA GLU A 35 -15.27 -4.81 13.83
C GLU A 35 -14.38 -4.52 15.05
N MET A 36 -14.01 -5.54 15.83
CA MET A 36 -13.11 -5.42 16.99
C MET A 36 -11.74 -4.81 16.66
N ILE A 37 -11.29 -4.85 15.40
CA ILE A 37 -9.95 -4.41 14.98
C ILE A 37 -10.03 -3.11 14.16
N MET A 38 -11.22 -2.54 13.96
CA MET A 38 -11.41 -1.37 13.09
C MET A 38 -10.50 -0.19 13.41
N HIS A 39 -10.21 0.05 14.69
CA HIS A 39 -9.36 1.16 15.11
C HIS A 39 -7.90 1.02 14.69
N TRP A 40 -7.36 -0.20 14.65
CA TRP A 40 -5.93 -0.45 14.37
C TRP A 40 -5.66 -1.34 13.15
N LYS A 41 -6.68 -1.56 12.33
CA LYS A 41 -6.62 -2.42 11.14
C LYS A 41 -5.50 -1.97 10.21
N PRO A 42 -4.50 -2.80 9.88
CA PRO A 42 -3.48 -2.44 8.90
C PRO A 42 -4.10 -2.33 7.50
N LEU A 43 -3.61 -1.38 6.69
CA LEU A 43 -4.02 -1.25 5.28
C LEU A 43 -3.19 -2.22 4.41
N LEU A 44 -3.67 -3.47 4.29
CA LEU A 44 -2.98 -4.52 3.55
C LEU A 44 -2.93 -4.22 2.04
N THR A 45 -3.96 -3.58 1.50
CA THR A 45 -4.00 -3.19 0.08
C THR A 45 -2.84 -2.25 -0.25
N LEU A 46 -2.59 -1.23 0.59
CA LEU A 46 -1.50 -0.29 0.39
C LEU A 46 -0.12 -0.96 0.53
N LEU A 47 0.05 -1.85 1.52
CA LEU A 47 1.29 -2.63 1.69
C LEU A 47 1.58 -3.48 0.45
N CYS A 48 0.59 -4.23 -0.05
CA CYS A 48 0.74 -5.04 -1.26
C CYS A 48 1.06 -4.18 -2.47
N LEU A 49 0.43 -3.02 -2.60
CA LEU A 49 0.65 -2.10 -3.70
C LEU A 49 2.09 -1.54 -3.69
N ILE A 50 2.58 -1.10 -2.52
CA ILE A 50 3.97 -0.65 -2.35
C ILE A 50 4.95 -1.77 -2.71
N TYR A 51 4.70 -3.00 -2.24
CA TYR A 51 5.54 -4.15 -2.58
C TYR A 51 5.60 -4.38 -4.09
N TRP A 52 4.45 -4.43 -4.77
CA TRP A 52 4.41 -4.71 -6.20
C TRP A 52 5.04 -3.60 -7.03
N ASN A 53 4.85 -2.35 -6.61
CA ASN A 53 5.52 -1.21 -7.20
C ASN A 53 7.05 -1.32 -7.08
N MET A 54 7.57 -1.73 -5.91
CA MET A 54 9.00 -1.96 -5.71
C MET A 54 9.53 -3.19 -6.49
N ALA A 55 8.71 -4.24 -6.62
CA ALA A 55 9.10 -5.48 -7.28
C ALA A 55 9.09 -5.37 -8.82
N LEU A 56 8.09 -4.68 -9.36
CA LEU A 56 7.77 -4.62 -10.79
C LEU A 56 7.23 -3.21 -11.12
N PRO A 57 8.07 -2.16 -11.08
CA PRO A 57 7.65 -0.77 -11.30
C PRO A 57 7.03 -0.56 -12.69
N ASP A 58 7.45 -1.34 -13.69
CA ASP A 58 6.90 -1.29 -15.05
C ASP A 58 5.45 -1.78 -15.16
N LYS A 59 4.94 -2.52 -14.15
CA LYS A 59 3.61 -3.14 -14.18
C LYS A 59 2.63 -2.50 -13.20
N VAL A 60 3.10 -2.09 -12.03
CA VAL A 60 2.28 -1.48 -10.99
C VAL A 60 2.81 -0.08 -10.73
N GLY A 61 2.04 0.91 -11.14
CA GLY A 61 2.37 2.32 -10.99
C GLY A 61 1.17 3.13 -10.49
N ILE A 62 1.15 4.40 -10.88
CA ILE A 62 0.15 5.38 -10.45
C ILE A 62 -1.28 4.98 -10.85
N THR A 63 -1.47 4.42 -12.05
CA THR A 63 -2.79 4.03 -12.55
C THR A 63 -3.45 2.96 -11.70
N GLU A 64 -2.68 1.95 -11.30
CA GLU A 64 -3.16 0.87 -10.43
C GLU A 64 -3.46 1.39 -9.02
N ALA A 65 -2.60 2.26 -8.49
CA ALA A 65 -2.82 2.93 -7.22
C ALA A 65 -4.15 3.68 -7.18
N MET A 66 -4.43 4.44 -8.26
CA MET A 66 -5.69 5.17 -8.39
C MET A 66 -6.90 4.24 -8.51
N LEU A 67 -6.83 3.21 -9.36
CA LEU A 67 -7.94 2.25 -9.56
C LEU A 67 -8.29 1.52 -8.25
N PHE A 68 -7.29 0.93 -7.60
CA PHE A 68 -7.51 0.17 -6.36
C PHE A 68 -7.90 1.08 -5.19
N GLY A 69 -7.40 2.32 -5.14
CA GLY A 69 -7.84 3.30 -4.15
C GLY A 69 -9.30 3.71 -4.37
N LEU A 70 -9.74 3.96 -5.61
CA LEU A 70 -11.14 4.27 -5.92
C LEU A 70 -12.09 3.11 -5.58
N LEU A 71 -11.68 1.86 -5.82
CA LEU A 71 -12.45 0.69 -5.41
C LEU A 71 -12.63 0.63 -3.89
N LEU A 72 -11.60 1.04 -3.14
CA LEU A 72 -11.63 1.05 -1.68
C LEU A 72 -12.46 2.24 -1.14
N ASP A 73 -12.41 3.40 -1.81
CA ASP A 73 -13.29 4.54 -1.53
C ASP A 73 -14.77 4.14 -1.68
N LEU A 74 -15.13 3.46 -2.78
CA LEU A 74 -16.49 2.97 -3.04
C LEU A 74 -17.00 2.00 -1.97
N TYR A 75 -16.12 1.12 -1.46
CA TYR A 75 -16.50 0.16 -0.43
C TYR A 75 -16.63 0.81 0.96
N THR A 76 -15.66 1.64 1.33
CA THR A 76 -15.59 2.25 2.66
C THR A 76 -16.62 3.37 2.85
N GLY A 77 -17.23 3.86 1.78
CA GLY A 77 -18.12 5.02 1.83
C GLY A 77 -17.39 6.30 2.23
N SER A 78 -16.06 6.34 2.06
CA SER A 78 -15.25 7.54 2.28
C SER A 78 -15.37 8.51 1.12
N LEU A 79 -14.87 9.74 1.31
CA LEU A 79 -14.85 10.75 0.26
C LEU A 79 -14.18 10.18 -1.00
N LEU A 80 -14.95 10.15 -2.09
CA LEU A 80 -14.55 9.49 -3.33
C LEU A 80 -13.26 10.13 -3.86
N GLY A 81 -12.19 9.35 -3.89
CA GLY A 81 -10.86 9.79 -4.31
C GLY A 81 -9.85 9.99 -3.17
N LEU A 82 -10.22 9.89 -1.89
CA LEU A 82 -9.30 10.13 -0.79
C LEU A 82 -8.26 8.98 -0.67
N HIS A 83 -8.70 7.73 -0.67
CA HIS A 83 -7.77 6.59 -0.75
C HIS A 83 -7.02 6.59 -2.09
N ALA A 84 -7.70 6.90 -3.20
CA ALA A 84 -7.05 6.99 -4.51
C ALA A 84 -5.88 7.98 -4.53
N LEU A 85 -6.09 9.20 -4.03
CA LEU A 85 -5.06 10.24 -3.96
C LEU A 85 -3.90 9.82 -3.05
N LEU A 86 -4.21 9.28 -1.87
CA LEU A 86 -3.18 8.82 -0.94
C LEU A 86 -2.36 7.68 -1.53
N PHE A 87 -3.00 6.69 -2.16
CA PHE A 87 -2.29 5.57 -2.77
C PHE A 87 -1.39 6.05 -3.90
N VAL A 88 -1.87 6.98 -4.73
CA VAL A 88 -1.06 7.59 -5.80
C VAL A 88 0.15 8.33 -5.23
N CYS A 89 -0.04 9.18 -4.23
CA CYS A 89 1.05 9.92 -3.57
C CYS A 89 2.11 8.97 -3.00
N PHE A 90 1.69 7.89 -2.35
CA PHE A 90 2.60 6.93 -1.73
C PHE A 90 3.36 6.14 -2.79
N THR A 91 2.65 5.70 -3.83
CA THR A 91 3.25 5.00 -4.97
C THR A 91 4.29 5.87 -5.66
N TYR A 92 3.97 7.14 -5.89
CA TYR A 92 4.89 8.11 -6.47
C TYR A 92 6.11 8.35 -5.57
N ALA A 93 5.91 8.51 -4.25
CA ALA A 93 7.01 8.65 -3.30
C ALA A 93 7.94 7.42 -3.32
N CYS A 94 7.37 6.21 -3.29
CA CYS A 94 8.15 4.97 -3.39
C CYS A 94 8.93 4.87 -4.72
N GLN A 95 8.35 5.29 -5.84
CA GLN A 95 9.05 5.33 -7.13
C GLN A 95 10.16 6.38 -7.15
N ARG A 96 9.93 7.56 -6.57
CA ARG A 96 10.93 8.63 -6.49
C ARG A 96 12.14 8.21 -5.67
N PHE A 97 11.92 7.49 -4.57
CA PHE A 97 12.96 7.00 -3.67
C PHE A 97 13.33 5.52 -3.91
N PHE A 98 13.03 4.99 -5.09
CA PHE A 98 13.15 3.57 -5.41
C PHE A 98 14.53 2.97 -5.08
N TYR A 99 15.61 3.69 -5.44
CA TYR A 99 16.98 3.24 -5.16
C TYR A 99 17.27 3.13 -3.66
N GLN A 100 16.79 4.08 -2.86
CA GLN A 100 17.02 4.08 -1.42
C GLN A 100 16.25 2.93 -0.75
N PHE A 101 14.95 2.82 -1.07
CA PHE A 101 14.09 1.75 -0.54
C PHE A 101 14.62 0.34 -0.86
N ARG A 102 15.14 0.11 -2.06
CA ARG A 102 15.60 -1.22 -2.48
C ARG A 102 16.88 -1.66 -1.78
N VAL A 103 17.78 -0.72 -1.47
CA VAL A 103 19.07 -1.00 -0.81
C VAL A 103 18.92 -1.06 0.71
N SER A 104 17.92 -0.36 1.27
CA SER A 104 17.64 -0.40 2.71
C SER A 104 17.27 -1.81 3.20
N PRO A 105 17.77 -2.24 4.38
CA PRO A 105 17.34 -3.47 5.03
C PRO A 105 15.86 -3.41 5.40
N LEU A 106 15.23 -4.58 5.55
CA LEU A 106 13.79 -4.71 5.82
C LEU A 106 13.34 -3.92 7.05
N TRP A 107 14.16 -3.82 8.09
CA TRP A 107 13.83 -3.07 9.30
C TRP A 107 13.79 -1.55 9.03
N GLN A 108 14.69 -1.01 8.21
CA GLN A 108 14.65 0.40 7.81
C GLN A 108 13.45 0.69 6.94
N GLN A 109 13.10 -0.22 6.02
CA GLN A 109 11.88 -0.09 5.22
C GLN A 109 10.64 -0.02 6.11
N SER A 110 10.53 -0.86 7.14
CA SER A 110 9.44 -0.78 8.12
C SER A 110 9.40 0.59 8.80
N VAL A 111 10.54 1.14 9.24
CA VAL A 111 10.59 2.48 9.86
C VAL A 111 10.10 3.56 8.88
N ILE A 112 10.50 3.51 7.61
CA ILE A 112 10.03 4.48 6.62
C ILE A 112 8.51 4.33 6.39
N LEU A 113 8.01 3.08 6.31
CA LEU A 113 6.59 2.80 6.18
C LEU A 113 5.80 3.28 7.39
N PHE A 114 6.36 3.20 8.60
CA PHE A 114 5.71 3.76 9.80
C PHE A 114 5.39 5.25 9.61
N PHE A 115 6.36 6.06 9.20
CA PHE A 115 6.11 7.49 8.96
C PHE A 115 5.12 7.74 7.83
N LEU A 116 5.20 6.95 6.76
CA LEU A 116 4.25 7.01 5.66
C LEU A 116 2.83 6.71 6.16
N PHE A 117 2.59 5.58 6.83
CA PHE A 117 1.26 5.23 7.37
C PHE A 117 0.77 6.20 8.44
N PHE A 118 1.66 6.82 9.20
CA PHE A 118 1.30 7.88 10.13
C PHE A 118 0.74 9.10 9.38
N ILE A 119 1.45 9.58 8.35
CA ILE A 119 0.98 10.66 7.47
C ILE A 119 -0.34 10.27 6.78
N PHE A 120 -0.46 9.01 6.34
CA PHE A 120 -1.70 8.49 5.76
C PHE A 120 -2.88 8.75 6.69
N LYS A 121 -2.80 8.35 7.97
CA LYS A 121 -3.89 8.55 8.93
C LYS A 121 -4.17 10.02 9.21
N MET A 122 -3.13 10.85 9.34
CA MET A 122 -3.29 12.29 9.57
C MET A 122 -4.00 13.00 8.40
N VAL A 123 -3.77 12.57 7.16
CA VAL A 123 -4.50 13.10 6.00
C VAL A 123 -5.90 12.48 5.91
N PHE A 124 -6.03 11.21 6.28
CA PHE A 124 -7.33 10.53 6.30
C PHE A 124 -8.32 11.15 7.29
N THR A 125 -7.85 11.90 8.30
CA THR A 125 -8.73 12.67 9.20
C THR A 125 -9.59 13.69 8.48
N PHE A 126 -9.17 14.16 7.30
CA PHE A 126 -9.95 15.09 6.48
C PHE A 126 -11.13 14.42 5.75
N ASP A 127 -11.37 13.12 5.96
CA ASP A 127 -12.58 12.47 5.48
C ASP A 127 -13.80 12.98 6.27
N PHE A 128 -14.41 14.07 5.77
CA PHE A 128 -15.57 14.70 6.40
C PHE A 128 -16.82 13.81 6.47
N LEU A 129 -16.89 12.75 5.65
CA LEU A 129 -18.05 11.85 5.57
C LEU A 129 -18.08 10.80 6.68
N ASN A 130 -16.91 10.36 7.14
CA ASN A 130 -16.75 9.37 8.20
C ASN A 130 -16.11 9.96 9.46
N VAL A 131 -16.24 11.27 9.68
CA VAL A 131 -15.78 11.93 10.91
C VAL A 131 -16.46 11.22 12.07
N THR A 132 -15.69 10.43 12.80
CA THR A 132 -16.06 9.93 14.11
C THR A 132 -16.37 11.15 14.96
N SER A 133 -17.66 11.37 15.19
CA SER A 133 -18.22 12.53 15.86
C SER A 133 -17.45 12.88 17.13
N GLY A 134 -16.69 13.98 17.09
CA GLY A 134 -16.14 14.62 18.29
C GLY A 134 -14.65 14.45 18.58
N MET A 135 -13.84 13.84 17.70
CA MET A 135 -12.37 13.83 17.87
C MET A 135 -11.70 14.81 16.90
N ASN A 136 -11.08 15.85 17.43
CA ASN A 136 -10.25 16.77 16.66
C ASN A 136 -8.89 16.14 16.35
N VAL A 137 -8.24 16.60 15.28
CA VAL A 137 -6.89 16.16 14.87
C VAL A 137 -5.86 16.37 15.99
N SER A 138 -6.08 17.37 16.85
CA SER A 138 -5.25 17.70 18.00
C SER A 138 -5.49 16.83 19.23
N ASP A 139 -6.52 15.99 19.22
CA ASP A 139 -6.88 15.22 20.39
C ASP A 139 -5.87 14.08 20.60
N LEU A 140 -5.32 14.02 21.81
CA LEU A 140 -4.39 12.97 22.24
C LEU A 140 -4.86 11.53 21.91
N PRO A 141 -6.15 11.16 22.08
CA PRO A 141 -6.63 9.82 21.68
C PRO A 141 -6.55 9.55 20.18
N TYR A 142 -6.71 10.59 19.34
CA TYR A 142 -6.59 10.42 17.89
C TYR A 142 -5.15 10.12 17.51
N ILE A 143 -4.20 10.92 18.00
CA ILE A 143 -2.77 10.76 17.73
C ILE A 143 -2.28 9.38 18.18
N SER A 144 -2.69 8.92 19.37
CA SER A 144 -2.31 7.59 19.86
C SER A 144 -2.85 6.46 18.96
N SER A 145 -4.10 6.58 18.50
CA SER A 145 -4.69 5.62 17.55
C SER A 145 -3.96 5.61 16.20
N ALA A 146 -3.55 6.78 15.70
CA ALA A 146 -2.80 6.92 14.45
C ALA A 146 -1.41 6.28 14.55
N ILE A 147 -0.72 6.48 15.68
CA ILE A 147 0.57 5.84 15.96
C ILE A 147 0.40 4.31 16.03
N LEU A 148 -0.62 3.81 16.72
CA LEU A 148 -0.89 2.38 16.83
C LEU A 148 -1.18 1.76 15.46
N PHE A 149 -2.03 2.39 14.66
CA PHE A 149 -2.29 1.98 13.28
C PHE A 149 -1.00 1.95 12.45
N ALA A 150 -0.17 2.99 12.55
CA ALA A 150 1.07 3.07 11.79
C ALA A 150 2.09 2.01 12.23
N LEU A 151 2.19 1.74 13.53
CA LEU A 151 3.03 0.69 14.10
C LEU A 151 2.60 -0.69 13.60
N ILE A 152 1.30 -0.99 13.67
CA ILE A 152 0.76 -2.28 13.23
C ILE A 152 0.96 -2.46 11.73
N SER A 153 0.66 -1.42 10.92
CA SER A 153 0.87 -1.45 9.47
C SER A 153 2.34 -1.65 9.10
N SER A 154 3.26 -0.95 9.78
CA SER A 154 4.71 -1.09 9.61
C SER A 154 5.24 -2.47 10.00
N LEU A 155 4.70 -3.04 11.08
CA LEU A 155 5.08 -4.37 11.55
C LEU A 155 4.50 -5.48 10.66
N CYS A 156 3.39 -5.22 9.96
CA CYS A 156 2.85 -6.10 8.93
C CYS A 156 3.66 -6.09 7.62
N TRP A 157 4.61 -5.17 7.44
CA TRP A 157 5.43 -5.10 6.24
C TRP A 157 6.32 -6.35 6.02
N PRO A 158 7.17 -6.79 6.97
CA PRO A 158 8.03 -7.95 6.75
C PRO A 158 7.26 -9.25 6.42
N PRO A 159 6.14 -9.58 7.09
CA PRO A 159 5.28 -10.70 6.68
C PRO A 159 4.75 -10.55 5.25
N THR A 160 4.30 -9.36 4.87
CA THR A 160 3.77 -9.08 3.53
C THR A 160 4.84 -9.29 2.46
N VAL A 161 6.05 -8.78 2.68
CA VAL A 161 7.20 -8.96 1.79
C VAL A 161 7.53 -10.44 1.65
N TYR A 162 7.54 -11.19 2.75
CA TYR A 162 7.86 -12.62 2.75
C TYR A 162 6.86 -13.40 1.90
N VAL A 163 5.56 -13.24 2.15
CA VAL A 163 4.48 -13.94 1.43
C VAL A 163 4.51 -13.61 -0.07
N LEU A 164 4.59 -12.32 -0.42
CA LEU A 164 4.60 -11.89 -1.82
C LEU A 164 5.89 -12.30 -2.54
N ARG A 165 7.03 -12.35 -1.83
CA ARG A 165 8.30 -12.86 -2.39
C ARG A 165 8.22 -14.34 -2.72
N GLU A 166 7.61 -15.15 -1.86
CA GLU A 166 7.35 -16.58 -2.15
C GLU A 166 6.46 -16.75 -3.37
N LEU A 167 5.34 -16.01 -3.42
CA LEU A 167 4.42 -16.03 -4.57
C LEU A 167 5.11 -15.63 -5.86
N ARG A 168 5.94 -14.58 -5.82
CA ARG A 168 6.72 -14.14 -6.97
C ARG A 168 7.70 -15.22 -7.43
N ARG A 169 8.48 -15.81 -6.52
CA ARG A 169 9.44 -16.88 -6.86
C ARG A 169 8.76 -18.11 -7.48
N LYS A 170 7.61 -18.52 -6.96
CA LYS A 170 6.93 -19.74 -7.41
C LYS A 170 6.15 -19.55 -8.71
N LYS A 171 5.54 -18.38 -8.93
CA LYS A 171 4.55 -18.18 -10.01
C LYS A 171 4.97 -17.17 -11.07
N ILE A 172 5.94 -16.30 -10.77
CA ILE A 172 6.47 -15.29 -11.68
C ILE A 172 7.93 -15.68 -11.92
N ALA A 173 8.13 -16.72 -12.73
CA ALA A 173 9.46 -17.08 -13.23
C ALA A 173 10.01 -15.87 -14.01
N THR A 174 11.10 -15.29 -13.50
CA THR A 174 11.99 -14.39 -14.23
C THR A 174 13.00 -15.22 -14.99
#